data_AF-A0A9D5JB10-F1
#
_entry.id   AF-A0A9D5JB10-F1
#
_cell.length_a   1.000
_cell.length_b   1.000
_cell.length_c   1.000
_cell.angle_alpha   90.00
_cell.angle_beta   90.00
_cell.angle_gamma   90.00
#
_symmetry.space_group_name_H-M   'P 1'
#
loop_
_entity.id
_entity.type
_entity.pdbx_description
1 polymer ?
#
loop_
_entity_poly.entity_id
_entity_poly.type
_entity_poly.pdbx_seq_one_letter_code
_entity_poly.pdbx_strand_id
1 'polypeptide(L)' 'MTPRLHGIHHAARKDCEDANWSSGLTMWDRLHGTLRDDVAQEAITIGLPAYGSDADARLTTALALPFGPQKDAWTAT' A
#
# COMPACT_ATOMS: atom_id res chain seq x y z
N MET A 1 12.70 -6.09 6.64
CA MET A 1 11.35 -6.08 6.05
C MET A 1 11.03 -7.50 5.59
N THR A 2 9.86 -8.02 5.97
CA THR A 2 9.37 -9.35 5.55
C THR A 2 8.16 -9.17 4.64
N PRO A 3 7.76 -10.19 3.85
CA PRO A 3 6.56 -10.11 3.01
C PRO A 3 5.31 -9.69 3.78
N ARG A 4 5.14 -10.13 5.04
CA ARG A 4 4.03 -9.71 5.90
C ARG A 4 4.07 -8.21 6.22
N LEU A 5 5.21 -7.69 6.66
CA LEU A 5 5.35 -6.25 7.00
C LEU A 5 5.14 -5.37 5.76
N HIS A 6 5.61 -5.82 4.61
CA HIS A 6 5.36 -5.17 3.33
C HIS A 6 3.89 -5.21 2.92
N GLY A 7 3.20 -6.32 3.19
CA GLY A 7 1.76 -6.42 2.99
C GLY A 7 0.98 -5.40 3.82
N ILE A 8 1.39 -5.15 5.07
CA ILE A 8 0.83 -4.09 5.92
C ILE A 8 1.07 -2.72 5.26
N HIS A 9 2.30 -2.44 4.81
CA HIS A 9 2.60 -1.19 4.09
C HIS A 9 1.73 -1.01 2.82
N HIS A 10 1.42 -2.08 2.10
CA HIS A 10 0.57 -2.01 0.90
C HIS A 10 -0.94 -2.12 1.18
N ALA A 11 -1.35 -2.13 2.45
CA ALA A 11 -2.76 -2.20 2.79
C ALA A 11 -3.48 -0.91 2.35
N ALA A 12 -4.72 -1.03 1.88
CA ALA A 12 -5.62 0.06 1.51
C ALA A 12 -6.16 0.82 2.75
N ARG A 13 -5.26 1.17 3.67
CA ARG A 13 -5.48 1.90 4.92
C ARG A 13 -4.31 2.86 5.14
N LYS A 14 -4.60 4.16 5.28
CA LYS A 14 -3.57 5.21 5.38
C LYS A 14 -2.60 4.97 6.54
N ASP A 15 -3.11 4.54 7.69
CA ASP A 15 -2.32 4.24 8.89
C ASP A 15 -1.43 3.00 8.76
N CYS A 16 -1.64 2.19 7.72
CA CYS A 16 -0.81 1.03 7.39
C CYS A 16 0.21 1.39 6.28
N GLU A 17 -0.20 2.18 5.28
CA GLU A 17 0.71 2.77 4.28
C GLU A 17 1.81 3.60 4.93
N ASP A 18 1.48 4.39 5.95
CA ASP A 18 2.43 5.22 6.69
C ASP A 18 3.31 4.44 7.69
N ALA A 19 3.48 3.13 7.50
CA ALA A 19 4.30 2.25 8.32
C ALA A 19 5.19 1.32 7.49
N ASN A 20 6.20 0.71 8.13
CA ASN A 20 7.09 -0.30 7.55
C ASN A 20 7.84 0.14 6.28
N TRP A 21 8.41 1.36 6.29
CA TRP A 21 9.11 1.99 5.17
C TRP A 21 10.46 1.33 4.82
N SER A 22 11.00 0.48 5.69
CA SER A 22 12.35 -0.08 5.49
C SER A 22 12.44 -0.95 4.23
N SER A 23 13.49 -0.72 3.43
CA SER A 23 13.99 -1.70 2.48
C SER A 23 15.12 -2.53 3.10
N GLY A 24 15.00 -3.86 3.07
CA GLY A 24 15.98 -4.78 3.66
C GLY A 24 15.83 -4.97 5.17
N LEU A 25 16.32 -4.02 5.99
CA LEU A 25 16.46 -4.20 7.45
C LEU A 25 15.35 -3.50 8.25
N THR A 26 14.59 -4.26 9.05
CA THR A 26 13.51 -3.72 9.90
C THR A 26 14.00 -2.82 11.04
N MET A 27 15.32 -2.75 11.29
CA MET A 27 15.87 -1.88 12.33
C MET A 27 15.58 -0.40 12.09
N TRP A 28 15.45 0.03 10.82
CA TRP A 28 15.15 1.41 10.50
C TRP A 28 13.76 1.80 10.97
N ASP A 29 12.76 0.93 10.76
CA ASP A 29 11.41 1.16 11.28
C ASP A 29 11.35 1.21 12.80
N ARG A 30 12.18 0.42 13.49
CA ARG A 30 12.28 0.48 14.96
C ARG A 30 12.91 1.79 15.42
N LEU A 31 13.99 2.23 14.75
CA LEU A 31 14.70 3.47 15.08
C LEU A 31 13.80 4.70 14.87
N HIS A 32 13.00 4.71 13.81
CA HIS A 32 12.15 5.84 13.45
C HIS A 32 10.70 5.71 13.97
N GLY A 33 10.37 4.62 14.68
CA GLY A 33 9.04 4.42 15.26
C GLY A 33 7.93 4.13 14.24
N THR A 34 8.28 3.64 13.05
CA THR A 34 7.33 3.30 11.97
C THR A 34 7.05 1.80 11.85
N LEU A 35 7.58 0.98 12.78
CA LEU A 35 7.33 -0.45 12.77
C LEU A 35 5.88 -0.75 13.15
N ARG A 36 5.20 -1.51 12.29
CA ARG A 36 3.85 -1.99 12.54
C ARG A 36 3.70 -3.48 12.23
N ASP A 37 3.30 -4.26 13.22
CA ASP A 37 3.14 -5.72 13.10
C ASP A 37 1.88 -6.27 13.79
N ASP A 38 0.92 -5.38 14.10
CA ASP A 38 -0.33 -5.64 14.82
C ASP A 38 -1.53 -5.98 13.90
N VAL A 39 -1.35 -5.96 12.58
CA VAL A 39 -2.41 -6.28 11.60
C VAL A 39 -2.41 -7.77 11.29
N ALA A 40 -3.58 -8.42 11.44
CA ALA A 40 -3.79 -9.81 11.06
C ALA A 40 -3.66 -9.99 9.53
N GLN A 41 -3.06 -11.10 9.08
CA GLN A 41 -2.75 -11.31 7.66
C GLN A 41 -4.01 -11.31 6.79
N GLU A 42 -5.10 -11.87 7.29
CA GLU A 42 -6.39 -12.00 6.61
C GLU A 42 -7.14 -10.66 6.52
N ALA A 43 -6.76 -9.68 7.35
CA ALA A 43 -7.34 -8.34 7.35
C ALA A 43 -6.60 -7.37 6.40
N ILE A 44 -5.55 -7.83 5.71
CA ILE A 44 -4.78 -7.00 4.77
C ILE A 44 -5.47 -7.04 3.40
N THR A 45 -6.15 -5.95 3.06
CA THR A 45 -6.61 -5.69 1.69
C THR A 45 -5.57 -4.84 0.97
N ILE A 46 -4.93 -5.38 -0.08
CA ILE A 46 -3.91 -4.66 -0.85
C ILE A 46 -4.58 -3.70 -1.84
N GLY A 47 -4.06 -2.48 -1.96
CA GLY A 47 -4.45 -1.55 -3.01
C GLY A 47 -4.54 -0.11 -2.56
N LEU A 48 -5.13 0.75 -3.40
CA LEU A 48 -5.41 2.15 -3.12
C LEU A 48 -6.90 2.41 -3.27
N PRO A 49 -7.56 3.17 -2.36
CA PRO A 49 -9.00 3.43 -2.43
C PRO A 49 -9.49 3.99 -3.77
N ALA A 50 -8.72 4.86 -4.44
CA ALA A 50 -9.09 5.45 -5.72
C ALA A 50 -9.00 4.48 -6.93
N TYR A 51 -8.42 3.29 -6.73
CA TYR A 51 -8.14 2.30 -7.78
C TYR A 51 -8.69 0.91 -7.40
N GLY A 52 -9.89 0.87 -6.83
CA GLY A 52 -10.52 -0.36 -6.34
C GLY A 52 -11.42 -1.09 -7.33
N SER A 53 -11.65 -0.56 -8.54
CA SER A 53 -12.58 -1.18 -9.50
C SER A 53 -11.91 -2.24 -10.36
N ASP A 54 -12.70 -3.20 -10.87
CA ASP A 54 -12.24 -4.19 -11.85
C ASP A 54 -11.68 -3.53 -13.12
N ALA A 55 -12.14 -2.32 -13.46
CA ALA A 55 -11.63 -1.56 -14.59
C ALA A 55 -10.21 -1.02 -14.33
N ASP A 56 -9.90 -0.62 -13.09
CA ASP A 56 -8.57 -0.16 -12.68
C ASP A 56 -7.55 -1.31 -12.72
N ALA A 57 -7.98 -2.55 -12.44
CA ALA A 57 -7.14 -3.74 -12.46
C ALA A 57 -6.82 -4.29 -13.87
N ARG A 58 -7.38 -3.71 -14.93
CA ARG A 58 -7.11 -4.15 -16.31
C ARG A 58 -5.70 -3.75 -16.72
N LEU A 59 -5.00 -4.66 -17.40
CA LEU A 59 -3.67 -4.40 -17.94
C LEU A 59 -3.63 -3.14 -18.82
N THR A 60 -4.66 -2.94 -19.67
CA THR A 60 -4.74 -1.75 -20.52
C THR A 60 -4.85 -0.46 -19.71
N THR A 61 -5.61 -0.47 -18.62
CA THR A 61 -5.72 0.66 -17.71
C THR A 61 -4.38 0.92 -17.02
N ALA A 62 -3.75 -0.13 -16.48
CA ALA A 62 -2.44 -0.04 -15.81
C ALA A 62 -1.34 0.53 -16.73
N LEU A 63 -1.31 0.09 -18.00
CA LEU A 63 -0.37 0.61 -19.00
C LEU A 63 -0.65 2.05 -19.41
N ALA A 64 -1.92 2.49 -19.33
CA ALA A 64 -2.31 3.86 -19.66
C ALA A 64 -2.08 4.85 -18.50
N LEU A 65 -1.99 4.39 -17.25
CA LEU A 65 -1.86 5.24 -16.06
C LEU A 65 -0.77 6.32 -16.15
N PRO A 66 0.46 6.05 -16.66
CA PRO A 66 1.52 7.06 -16.73
C PRO A 66 1.25 8.21 -17.72
N PHE A 67 0.24 8.09 -18.59
CA PHE A 67 -0.03 9.02 -19.68
C PHE A 67 -1.25 9.93 -19.43
N GLY A 68 -1.85 9.85 -18.24
CA GLY A 68 -3.01 10.64 -17.85
C GLY A 68 -2.86 11.27 -16.46
N PRO A 69 -3.81 12.11 -16.04
CA PRO A 69 -3.82 12.65 -14.68
C PRO A 69 -4.01 11.52 -13.66
N GLN A 70 -3.23 11.58 -12.58
CA GLN A 70 -3.36 10.63 -11.47
C GLN A 70 -4.54 11.04 -10.57
N LYS A 71 -5.32 10.04 -10.11
CA LYS A 71 -6.35 10.27 -9.08
C LYS A 71 -5.64 10.56 -7.76
N ASP A 72 -6.28 11.31 -6.87
CA ASP A 72 -5.87 11.30 -5.48
C ASP A 72 -6.13 9.90 -4.90
N ALA A 73 -5.05 9.18 -4.59
CA ALA A 73 -5.09 7.77 -4.19
C ALA A 73 -6.02 7.49 -3.00
N TRP A 74 -6.23 8.49 -2.12
CA TRP A 74 -6.99 8.35 -0.88
C TRP A 74 -8.39 8.97 -0.93
N THR A 75 -8.75 9.59 -2.05
CA THR A 75 -10.14 10.02 -2.30
C THR A 75 -10.86 8.92 -3.08
N ALA A 76 -11.81 8.25 -2.44
CA ALA A 76 -12.66 7.27 -3.11
C ALA A 76 -13.44 7.94 -4.25
N THR A 77 -13.52 7.26 -5.40
CA THR A 77 -14.27 7.71 -6.59
C THR A 77 -15.67 7.12 -6.62
#